data_AF-A0AAV3RUQ2-F1
#
_entry.id   AF-A0AAV3RUQ2-F1
#
_cell.length_a   1.000
_cell.length_b   1.000
_cell.length_c   1.000
_cell.angle_alpha   90.00
_cell.angle_beta   90.00
_cell.angle_gamma   90.00
#
_symmetry.space_group_name_H-M   'P 1'
#
loop_
_entity.id
_entity.type
_entity.pdbx_description
1 polymer ?
#
loop_
_entity_poly.entity_id
_entity_poly.type
_entity_poly.pdbx_seq_one_letter_code
_entity_poly.pdbx_strand_id
1 'polypeptide(L)'
;MIWLGFLLLLLPDSGRSASGSPNYLIGLGSYDITGPAADVNMMGYANTEQTASGVHFRLRARTFIVAEPQGNGVAFVNLDACMASQLVTIKVLERLKARYGDLYTENNVAISGIHTHAGPGGYLQYVVYIITSLGFVRQSFDALVDGIEQSIIRAHDNLHPGSIFINKGRSSFQLPLSHS
;
A
#
# COMPACT_ATOMS: atom_id res chain seq x y z
N MET A 1 17.43 61.73 44.42
CA MET A 1 16.60 60.63 43.87
C MET A 1 16.95 60.45 42.41
N ILE A 2 17.93 59.60 42.09
CA ILE A 2 18.27 59.27 40.70
C ILE A 2 18.05 57.76 40.56
N TRP A 3 17.03 57.40 39.80
CA TRP A 3 16.63 56.02 39.50
C TRP A 3 17.59 55.44 38.45
N LEU A 4 18.24 54.32 38.77
CA LEU A 4 19.06 53.55 37.82
C LEU A 4 18.13 52.66 36.99
N GLY A 5 17.88 53.02 35.74
CA GLY A 5 17.11 52.19 34.81
C GLY A 5 17.94 51.02 34.30
N PHE A 6 17.54 49.79 34.65
CA PHE A 6 18.06 48.55 34.09
C PHE A 6 17.67 48.46 32.60
N LEU A 7 18.66 48.52 31.70
CA LEU A 7 18.46 48.22 30.28
C LEU A 7 18.52 46.71 30.09
N LEU A 8 17.35 46.07 30.02
CA LEU A 8 17.22 44.65 29.68
C LEU A 8 17.46 44.48 28.17
N LEU A 9 18.67 44.03 27.78
CA LEU A 9 18.95 43.57 26.43
C LEU A 9 18.12 42.30 26.14
N LEU A 10 17.03 42.46 25.39
CA LEU A 10 16.32 41.35 24.76
C LEU A 10 17.21 40.78 23.65
N LEU A 11 17.96 39.72 23.98
CA LEU A 11 18.53 38.84 22.96
C LEU A 11 17.36 38.19 22.20
N PRO A 12 17.38 38.16 20.85
CA PRO A 12 16.42 37.35 20.12
C PRO A 12 16.65 35.89 20.51
N ASP A 13 15.63 35.29 21.13
CA ASP A 13 15.55 33.87 21.36
C ASP A 13 15.69 33.21 19.99
N SER A 14 16.84 32.58 19.75
CA SER A 14 17.07 31.74 18.58
C SER A 14 16.31 30.44 18.80
N GLY A 15 14.99 30.57 18.89
CA GLY A 15 14.07 29.45 18.76
C GLY A 15 14.43 28.76 17.46
N ARG A 16 14.91 27.52 17.58
CA ARG A 16 15.06 26.59 16.46
C ARG A 16 13.72 26.53 15.74
N SER A 17 13.55 27.40 14.75
CA SER A 17 12.66 27.12 13.65
C SER A 17 13.25 25.88 12.99
N ALA A 18 12.59 24.74 13.16
CA ALA A 18 12.77 23.62 12.26
C ALA A 18 12.20 24.03 10.90
N SER A 19 12.87 24.97 10.23
CA SER A 19 12.67 25.26 8.82
C SER A 19 13.39 24.18 8.02
N GLY A 20 12.93 22.94 8.16
CA GLY A 20 13.25 21.92 7.19
C GLY A 20 12.31 22.13 6.02
N SER A 21 12.83 22.59 4.88
CA SER A 21 12.13 22.40 3.62
C SER A 21 11.64 20.95 3.54
N PRO A 22 10.44 20.67 3.01
CA PRO A 22 9.96 19.30 2.89
C PRO A 22 11.02 18.44 2.19
N ASN A 23 11.59 17.49 2.94
CA ASN A 23 12.75 16.71 2.50
C ASN A 23 12.37 15.58 1.54
N TYR A 24 11.08 15.27 1.37
CA TYR A 24 10.61 14.21 0.48
C TYR A 24 9.44 14.69 -0.38
N LEU A 25 9.31 14.08 -1.55
CA LEU A 25 8.09 14.06 -2.32
C LEU A 25 7.27 12.82 -1.89
N ILE A 26 6.02 13.05 -1.52
CA ILE A 26 5.10 12.01 -1.08
C ILE A 26 3.93 11.95 -2.04
N GLY A 27 3.63 10.75 -2.54
CA GLY A 27 2.55 10.48 -3.47
C GLY A 27 1.59 9.46 -2.90
N LEU A 28 0.29 9.73 -2.98
CA LEU A 28 -0.76 8.84 -2.48
C LEU A 28 -1.74 8.50 -3.60
N GLY A 29 -2.05 7.22 -3.75
CA GLY A 29 -2.97 6.73 -4.76
C GLY A 29 -3.81 5.57 -4.26
N SER A 30 -5.05 5.49 -4.70
CA SER A 30 -5.91 4.33 -4.44
C SER A 30 -6.75 4.00 -5.66
N TYR A 31 -6.99 2.70 -5.88
CA TYR A 31 -7.82 2.20 -6.97
C TYR A 31 -8.59 0.93 -6.54
N ASP A 32 -9.68 0.64 -7.25
CA ASP A 32 -10.50 -0.56 -7.04
C ASP A 32 -9.77 -1.82 -7.54
N ILE A 33 -9.71 -2.86 -6.72
CA ILE A 33 -9.19 -4.18 -7.08
C ILE A 33 -10.24 -5.29 -6.87
N THR A 34 -11.52 -4.91 -6.72
CA THR A 34 -12.60 -5.89 -6.60
C THR A 34 -12.71 -6.72 -7.86
N GLY A 35 -12.38 -8.01 -7.73
CA GLY A 35 -12.62 -9.02 -8.76
C GLY A 35 -14.09 -9.44 -8.84
N PRO A 36 -14.37 -10.65 -9.38
CA PRO A 36 -15.73 -11.16 -9.54
C PRO A 36 -16.51 -11.19 -8.22
N ALA A 37 -17.73 -10.66 -8.25
CA ALA A 37 -18.61 -10.58 -7.08
C ALA A 37 -19.44 -11.85 -6.82
N ALA A 38 -19.48 -12.77 -7.79
CA ALA A 38 -20.25 -14.00 -7.74
C ALA A 38 -19.48 -15.15 -8.37
N ASP A 39 -19.82 -16.39 -7.99
CA ASP A 39 -19.40 -17.65 -8.61
C ASP A 39 -17.89 -17.92 -8.64
N VAL A 40 -17.11 -17.19 -7.85
CA VAL A 40 -15.67 -17.41 -7.66
C VAL A 40 -15.37 -17.70 -6.20
N ASN A 41 -14.63 -18.78 -5.94
CA ASN A 41 -14.20 -19.16 -4.60
C ASN A 41 -13.35 -18.06 -3.96
N MET A 42 -13.55 -17.82 -2.67
CA MET A 42 -12.80 -16.81 -1.91
C MET A 42 -11.41 -17.36 -1.53
N MET A 43 -10.40 -16.49 -1.55
CA MET A 43 -9.03 -16.86 -1.20
C MET A 43 -8.82 -16.81 0.31
N GLY A 44 -8.28 -17.88 0.90
CA GLY A 44 -7.79 -17.88 2.28
C GLY A 44 -8.14 -19.14 3.08
N TYR A 45 -9.43 -19.42 3.30
CA TYR A 45 -9.85 -20.53 4.16
C TYR A 45 -9.72 -21.91 3.52
N ALA A 46 -9.38 -21.98 2.23
CA ALA A 46 -9.33 -23.22 1.46
C ALA A 46 -10.62 -24.06 1.55
N ASN A 47 -11.77 -23.38 1.65
CA ASN A 47 -13.10 -24.00 1.68
C ASN A 47 -13.75 -23.90 0.30
N THR A 48 -14.03 -25.04 -0.34
CA THR A 48 -14.65 -25.11 -1.67
C THR A 48 -16.09 -24.59 -1.70
N GLU A 49 -16.79 -24.58 -0.56
CA GLU A 49 -18.16 -24.05 -0.44
C GLU A 49 -18.18 -22.53 -0.26
N GLN A 50 -17.02 -21.90 0.02
CA GLN A 50 -16.93 -20.46 0.24
C GLN A 50 -16.81 -19.70 -1.09
N THR A 51 -17.93 -19.57 -1.78
CA THR A 51 -18.02 -18.84 -3.05
C THR A 51 -18.55 -17.43 -2.84
N ALA A 52 -17.97 -16.45 -3.54
CA ALA A 52 -18.47 -15.08 -3.53
C ALA A 52 -19.93 -15.04 -4.01
N SER A 53 -20.76 -14.25 -3.33
CA SER A 53 -22.21 -14.10 -3.60
C SER A 53 -22.69 -12.66 -3.48
N GLY A 54 -21.75 -11.70 -3.51
CA GLY A 54 -22.01 -10.28 -3.37
C GLY A 54 -20.77 -9.51 -2.93
N VAL A 55 -20.98 -8.23 -2.64
CA VAL A 55 -19.93 -7.31 -2.17
C VAL A 55 -20.43 -6.61 -0.92
N HIS A 56 -19.72 -6.80 0.20
CA HIS A 56 -19.96 -6.01 1.41
C HIS A 56 -19.21 -4.66 1.33
N PHE A 57 -17.89 -4.71 1.10
CA PHE A 57 -17.06 -3.55 0.79
C PHE A 57 -16.21 -3.83 -0.43
N ARG A 58 -15.94 -2.78 -1.22
CA ARG A 58 -14.97 -2.86 -2.31
C ARG A 58 -13.55 -3.05 -1.75
N LEU A 59 -12.72 -3.75 -2.51
CA LEU A 59 -11.33 -4.03 -2.20
C LEU A 59 -10.47 -2.97 -2.88
N ARG A 60 -9.47 -2.42 -2.19
CA ARG A 60 -8.61 -1.36 -2.73
C ARG A 60 -7.14 -1.74 -2.75
N ALA A 61 -6.45 -1.30 -3.80
CA ALA A 61 -5.02 -1.06 -3.74
C ALA A 61 -4.80 0.36 -3.20
N ARG A 62 -3.87 0.50 -2.25
CA ARG A 62 -3.43 1.78 -1.68
C ARG A 62 -1.93 1.89 -1.83
N THR A 63 -1.48 2.84 -2.63
CA THR A 63 -0.07 3.08 -2.94
C THR A 63 0.42 4.32 -2.22
N PHE A 64 1.59 4.18 -1.62
CA PHE A 64 2.36 5.22 -0.96
C PHE A 64 3.72 5.30 -1.64
N ILE A 65 4.02 6.44 -2.27
CA ILE A 65 5.32 6.71 -2.87
C ILE A 65 6.04 7.73 -2.00
N VAL A 66 7.30 7.44 -1.70
CA VAL A 66 8.22 8.38 -1.05
C VAL A 66 9.46 8.48 -1.92
N ALA A 67 9.80 9.70 -2.33
CA ALA A 67 10.95 9.98 -3.18
C ALA A 67 11.77 11.14 -2.62
N GLU A 68 13.08 11.10 -2.85
CA GLU A 68 13.98 12.24 -2.67
C GLU A 68 13.70 13.31 -3.75
N PRO A 69 13.83 14.61 -3.47
CA PRO A 69 13.55 15.68 -4.44
C PRO A 69 14.40 15.62 -5.73
N GLN A 70 15.57 14.99 -5.69
CA GLN A 70 16.46 14.78 -6.84
C GLN A 70 16.79 13.31 -7.11
N GLY A 71 16.03 12.35 -6.55
CA GLY A 71 16.51 10.98 -6.44
C GLY A 71 15.46 9.87 -6.59
N ASN A 72 15.95 8.68 -6.26
CA ASN A 72 15.19 7.43 -6.27
C ASN A 72 14.04 7.48 -5.26
N GLY A 73 12.93 6.83 -5.60
CA GLY A 73 11.80 6.65 -4.70
C GLY A 73 11.46 5.19 -4.47
N VAL A 74 10.70 4.92 -3.42
CA VAL A 74 10.11 3.62 -3.12
C VAL A 74 8.60 3.73 -3.23
N ALA A 75 7.98 2.74 -3.87
CA ALA A 75 6.54 2.57 -3.93
C ALA A 75 6.12 1.37 -3.06
N PHE A 76 5.32 1.62 -2.03
CA PHE A 76 4.68 0.58 -1.23
C PHE A 76 3.20 0.50 -1.56
N VAL A 77 2.74 -0.68 -1.95
CA VAL A 77 1.34 -0.97 -2.30
C VAL A 77 0.75 -1.92 -1.29
N ASN A 78 -0.30 -1.48 -0.60
CA ASN A 78 -1.08 -2.29 0.33
C ASN A 78 -2.43 -2.67 -0.31
N LEU A 79 -2.68 -3.96 -0.45
CA LEU A 79 -3.85 -4.54 -1.11
C LEU A 79 -4.84 -5.06 -0.08
N ASP A 80 -6.13 -4.77 -0.29
CA ASP A 80 -7.22 -5.51 0.34
C ASP A 80 -7.38 -6.90 -0.33
N ALA A 81 -6.37 -7.76 -0.20
CA ALA A 81 -6.31 -9.11 -0.74
C ALA A 81 -5.67 -10.09 0.27
N CYS A 82 -5.81 -11.40 0.02
CA CYS A 82 -5.27 -12.43 0.91
C CYS A 82 -3.73 -12.46 0.90
N MET A 83 -3.13 -12.39 -0.29
CA MET A 83 -1.68 -12.29 -0.43
C MET A 83 -1.33 -11.54 -1.71
N ALA A 84 -0.12 -11.00 -1.75
CA ALA A 84 0.50 -10.62 -3.01
C ALA A 84 0.76 -11.88 -3.86
N SER A 85 0.83 -11.71 -5.18
CA SER A 85 1.06 -12.78 -6.14
C SER A 85 2.33 -12.46 -6.93
N GLN A 86 3.24 -13.42 -7.05
CA GLN A 86 4.46 -13.25 -7.84
C GLN A 86 4.12 -12.95 -9.31
N LEU A 87 3.13 -13.63 -9.90
CA LEU A 87 2.70 -13.35 -11.27
C LEU A 87 2.12 -11.94 -11.40
N VAL A 88 1.32 -11.49 -10.42
CA VAL A 88 0.79 -10.11 -10.39
C VAL A 88 1.95 -9.11 -10.31
N THR A 89 2.93 -9.32 -9.42
CA THR A 89 4.10 -8.45 -9.29
C THR A 89 4.89 -8.36 -10.59
N ILE A 90 5.21 -9.49 -11.23
CA ILE A 90 5.91 -9.51 -12.52
C ILE A 90 5.14 -8.70 -13.56
N LYS A 91 3.81 -8.93 -13.67
CA LYS A 91 3.01 -8.25 -14.69
C LYS A 91 2.88 -6.75 -14.44
N VAL A 92 2.74 -6.34 -13.18
CA VAL A 92 2.72 -4.93 -12.79
C VAL A 92 4.05 -4.26 -13.13
N LEU A 93 5.19 -4.87 -12.75
CA LEU A 93 6.51 -4.33 -13.07
C LEU A 93 6.77 -4.23 -14.57
N GLU A 94 6.31 -5.21 -15.36
CA GLU A 94 6.38 -5.14 -16.83
C GLU A 94 5.64 -3.91 -17.38
N ARG A 95 4.41 -3.66 -16.90
CA ARG A 95 3.61 -2.50 -17.34
C ARG A 95 4.20 -1.18 -16.87
N LEU A 96 4.69 -1.11 -15.64
CA LEU A 96 5.36 0.08 -15.11
C LEU A 96 6.64 0.37 -15.87
N LYS A 97 7.42 -0.65 -16.23
CA LYS A 97 8.63 -0.49 -17.04
C LYS A 97 8.32 0.05 -18.43
N ALA A 98 7.27 -0.44 -19.06
CA ALA A 98 6.82 0.09 -20.35
C ALA A 98 6.39 1.57 -20.27
N ARG A 99 5.88 2.02 -19.12
CA ARG A 99 5.38 3.39 -18.91
C ARG A 99 6.45 4.37 -18.42
N TYR A 100 7.29 3.95 -17.49
CA TYR A 100 8.20 4.80 -16.72
C TYR A 100 9.67 4.41 -16.85
N GLY A 101 10.02 3.45 -17.71
CA GLY A 101 11.38 2.94 -17.83
C GLY A 101 11.83 2.25 -16.54
N ASP A 102 13.07 2.49 -16.12
CA ASP A 102 13.65 1.86 -14.92
C ASP A 102 13.33 2.61 -13.62
N LEU A 103 12.33 3.52 -13.62
CA LEU A 103 11.92 4.24 -12.41
C LEU A 103 11.32 3.31 -11.35
N TYR A 104 10.56 2.30 -11.78
CA TYR A 104 9.93 1.30 -10.92
C TYR A 104 10.44 -0.09 -11.27
N THR A 105 11.12 -0.71 -10.31
CA THR A 105 11.80 -2.01 -10.45
C THR A 105 11.48 -2.88 -9.25
N GLU A 106 11.91 -4.14 -9.32
CA GLU A 106 11.86 -5.09 -8.21
C GLU A 106 12.58 -4.60 -6.94
N ASN A 107 13.53 -3.65 -7.07
CA ASN A 107 14.31 -3.14 -5.95
C ASN A 107 13.59 -2.05 -5.15
N ASN A 108 12.56 -1.41 -5.73
CA ASN A 108 11.91 -0.25 -5.11
C ASN A 108 10.38 -0.30 -5.15
N VAL A 109 9.77 -1.38 -5.62
CA VAL A 109 8.33 -1.62 -5.55
C VAL A 109 8.04 -2.80 -4.62
N ALA A 110 7.31 -2.54 -3.55
CA ALA A 110 6.85 -3.57 -2.60
C ALA A 110 5.32 -3.66 -2.64
N ILE A 111 4.80 -4.88 -2.84
CA ILE A 111 3.36 -5.16 -2.89
C ILE A 111 3.02 -6.13 -1.77
N SER A 112 2.09 -5.74 -0.91
CA SER A 112 1.66 -6.52 0.27
C SER A 112 0.15 -6.66 0.31
N GLY A 113 -0.34 -7.85 0.64
CA GLY A 113 -1.76 -8.07 0.98
C GLY A 113 -1.98 -7.95 2.48
N ILE A 114 -3.11 -7.41 2.90
CA ILE A 114 -3.49 -7.36 4.33
C ILE A 114 -3.89 -8.72 4.91
N HIS A 115 -3.94 -9.75 4.07
CA HIS A 115 -4.37 -11.09 4.45
C HIS A 115 -5.85 -11.19 4.83
N THR A 116 -6.71 -10.51 4.07
CA THR A 116 -8.16 -10.74 4.15
C THR A 116 -8.53 -12.06 3.46
N HIS A 117 -9.38 -12.86 4.11
CA HIS A 117 -9.93 -14.11 3.56
C HIS A 117 -11.27 -13.88 2.82
N ALA A 118 -11.63 -12.61 2.62
CA ALA A 118 -12.91 -12.18 2.07
C ALA A 118 -12.80 -11.54 0.68
N GLY A 119 -11.83 -11.97 -0.14
CA GLY A 119 -11.69 -11.56 -1.55
C GLY A 119 -11.69 -12.74 -2.52
N PRO A 120 -12.01 -12.53 -3.81
CA PRO A 120 -12.04 -13.60 -4.80
C PRO A 120 -10.64 -14.17 -5.07
N GLY A 121 -10.55 -15.48 -5.24
CA GLY A 121 -9.31 -16.21 -5.53
C GLY A 121 -8.98 -16.31 -7.03
N GLY A 122 -8.13 -17.29 -7.37
CA GLY A 122 -7.80 -17.63 -8.76
C GLY A 122 -6.77 -16.73 -9.45
N TYR A 123 -5.99 -15.92 -8.70
CA TYR A 123 -5.01 -14.99 -9.26
C TYR A 123 -3.53 -15.38 -9.01
N LEU A 124 -3.30 -16.53 -8.37
CA LEU A 124 -1.97 -17.08 -8.08
C LEU A 124 -1.58 -18.09 -9.16
N GLN A 125 -0.31 -18.15 -9.54
CA GLN A 125 0.11 -19.01 -10.66
C GLN A 125 0.37 -20.48 -10.30
N TYR A 126 0.60 -20.78 -9.02
CA TYR A 126 0.94 -22.14 -8.59
C TYR A 126 -0.33 -22.95 -8.30
N VAL A 127 -0.37 -24.19 -8.82
CA VAL A 127 -1.51 -25.10 -8.74
C VAL A 127 -2.08 -25.20 -7.33
N VAL A 128 -1.19 -25.33 -6.33
CA VAL A 128 -1.59 -25.48 -4.92
C VAL A 128 -2.53 -24.37 -4.43
N TYR A 129 -2.43 -23.16 -4.96
CA TYR A 129 -3.25 -22.02 -4.54
C TYR A 129 -4.54 -21.84 -5.33
N ILE A 130 -4.72 -22.58 -6.43
CA ILE A 130 -5.89 -22.43 -7.32
C ILE A 130 -6.80 -23.66 -7.34
N ILE A 131 -6.51 -24.67 -6.51
CA ILE A 131 -7.34 -25.87 -6.37
C ILE A 131 -8.77 -25.48 -5.98
N THR A 132 -8.93 -24.63 -4.96
CA THR A 132 -10.27 -24.26 -4.47
C THR A 132 -11.00 -23.29 -5.38
N SER A 133 -10.27 -22.48 -6.16
CA SER A 133 -10.85 -21.64 -7.22
C SER A 133 -11.09 -22.39 -8.53
N LEU A 134 -10.89 -23.70 -8.55
CA LEU A 134 -11.05 -24.58 -9.72
C LEU A 134 -10.24 -24.10 -10.94
N GLY A 135 -9.09 -23.47 -10.67
CA GLY A 135 -8.19 -22.93 -11.69
C GLY A 135 -7.98 -21.42 -11.61
N PHE A 136 -7.40 -20.90 -12.68
CA PHE A 136 -7.02 -19.50 -12.80
C PHE A 136 -8.21 -18.65 -13.28
N VAL A 137 -8.56 -17.63 -12.50
CA VAL A 137 -9.66 -16.71 -12.77
C VAL A 137 -9.08 -15.42 -13.32
N ARG A 138 -9.09 -15.30 -14.65
CA ARG A 138 -8.50 -14.17 -15.37
C ARG A 138 -9.03 -12.81 -14.91
N GLN A 139 -10.33 -12.73 -14.61
CA GLN A 139 -10.97 -11.52 -14.11
C GLN A 139 -10.41 -11.05 -12.75
N SER A 140 -10.15 -11.98 -11.82
CA SER A 140 -9.52 -11.65 -10.54
C SER A 140 -8.09 -11.14 -10.74
N PHE A 141 -7.34 -11.79 -11.64
CA PHE A 141 -5.97 -11.41 -11.97
C PHE A 141 -5.88 -10.02 -12.61
N ASP A 142 -6.69 -9.78 -13.65
CA ASP A 142 -6.69 -8.51 -14.37
C ASP A 142 -7.15 -7.36 -13.45
N ALA A 143 -8.17 -7.58 -12.62
CA ALA A 143 -8.61 -6.58 -11.63
C ALA A 143 -7.48 -6.17 -10.66
N LEU A 144 -6.68 -7.14 -10.20
CA LEU A 144 -5.51 -6.86 -9.35
C LEU A 144 -4.42 -6.11 -10.11
N VAL A 145 -4.00 -6.58 -11.28
CA VAL A 145 -2.92 -5.95 -12.06
C VAL A 145 -3.31 -4.52 -12.45
N ASP A 146 -4.51 -4.35 -13.01
CA ASP A 146 -5.02 -3.05 -13.46
C ASP A 146 -5.15 -2.08 -12.27
N GLY A 147 -5.75 -2.53 -11.18
CA GLY A 147 -5.94 -1.65 -10.01
C GLY A 147 -4.63 -1.29 -9.31
N ILE A 148 -3.66 -2.19 -9.25
CA ILE A 148 -2.33 -1.89 -8.72
C ILE A 148 -1.63 -0.85 -9.60
N GLU A 149 -1.56 -1.08 -10.92
CA GLU A 149 -0.97 -0.14 -11.87
C GLU A 149 -1.60 1.25 -11.73
N GLN A 150 -2.92 1.33 -11.75
CA GLN A 150 -3.64 2.59 -11.65
C GLN A 150 -3.45 3.28 -10.29
N SER A 151 -3.34 2.52 -9.20
CA SER A 151 -3.04 3.11 -7.89
C SER A 151 -1.64 3.73 -7.84
N ILE A 152 -0.66 3.13 -8.53
CA ILE A 152 0.71 3.64 -8.63
C ILE A 152 0.74 4.89 -9.52
N ILE A 153 0.07 4.87 -10.67
CA ILE A 153 -0.06 6.05 -11.54
C ILE A 153 -0.65 7.22 -10.76
N ARG A 154 -1.76 7.00 -10.04
CA ARG A 154 -2.39 8.04 -9.21
C ARG A 154 -1.46 8.57 -8.11
N ALA A 155 -0.67 7.70 -7.49
CA ALA A 155 0.29 8.11 -6.48
C ALA A 155 1.45 8.93 -7.10
N HIS A 156 1.93 8.51 -8.27
CA HIS A 156 3.01 9.19 -9.00
C HIS A 156 2.58 10.59 -9.45
N ASP A 157 1.40 10.70 -10.04
CA ASP A 157 0.85 11.97 -10.54
C ASP A 157 0.46 12.94 -9.40
N ASN A 158 0.39 12.44 -8.17
CA ASN A 158 0.06 13.21 -6.97
C ASN A 158 1.28 13.36 -6.02
N LEU A 159 2.50 13.34 -6.56
CA LEU A 159 3.70 13.63 -5.78
C LEU A 159 3.75 15.11 -5.38
N HIS A 160 3.80 15.38 -4.08
CA HIS A 160 3.94 16.72 -3.55
C HIS A 160 4.92 16.74 -2.37
N PRO A 161 5.56 17.89 -2.08
CA PRO A 161 6.47 17.97 -0.94
C PRO A 161 5.76 17.65 0.39
N GLY A 162 6.41 16.88 1.25
CA GLY A 162 5.86 16.49 2.55
C GLY A 162 6.89 15.95 3.53
N SER A 163 6.43 15.65 4.74
CA SER A 163 7.23 15.12 5.85
C SER A 163 6.62 13.81 6.36
N ILE A 164 7.47 12.86 6.76
CA ILE A 164 7.05 11.57 7.31
C ILE A 164 7.38 11.53 8.80
N PHE A 165 6.41 11.10 9.60
CA PHE A 165 6.55 10.92 11.04
C PHE A 165 6.25 9.47 11.40
N ILE A 166 6.92 8.96 12.44
CA ILE A 166 6.73 7.59 12.93
C ILE A 166 6.36 7.64 14.40
N ASN A 167 5.33 6.87 14.76
CA ASN A 167 4.95 6.64 16.14
C ASN A 167 4.80 5.12 16.38
N LYS A 168 4.99 4.68 17.63
CA LYS A 168 4.87 3.27 18.04
C LYS A 168 3.99 3.19 19.27
N GLY A 169 3.06 2.24 19.27
CA GLY A 169 2.18 1.93 20.40
C GLY A 169 2.07 0.43 20.60
N ARG A 170 1.72 0.00 21.83
CA ARG A 170 1.45 -1.41 22.14
C ARG A 170 -0.05 -1.67 22.05
N SER A 171 -0.45 -2.65 21.24
CA SER A 171 -1.79 -3.22 21.30
C SER A 171 -1.76 -4.47 22.17
N SER A 172 -2.56 -4.53 23.22
CA SER A 172 -2.75 -5.74 24.03
C SER A 172 -3.99 -6.49 23.55
N PHE A 173 -3.78 -7.49 22.70
CA PHE A 173 -4.80 -8.50 22.38
C PHE A 173 -4.19 -9.88 22.63
N GLN A 174 -4.50 -10.46 23.80
CA GLN A 174 -4.16 -11.83 24.14
C GLN A 174 -5.28 -12.71 23.58
N LEU A 175 -5.04 -13.45 22.49
CA LEU A 175 -5.94 -14.53 22.10
C LEU A 175 -5.91 -15.59 23.21
N PRO A 176 -7.07 -16.04 23.74
CA PRO A 176 -7.08 -17.26 24.53
C PRO A 176 -6.70 -18.40 23.57
N LEU A 177 -5.47 -18.90 23.69
CA LEU A 177 -5.08 -20.15 23.04
C LEU A 177 -5.88 -21.27 23.69
N SER A 178 -7.00 -21.67 23.07
CA SER A 178 -7.64 -22.94 23.40
C SER A 178 -6.65 -24.05 23.05
N HIS A 179 -6.00 -24.60 24.07
CA HIS A 179 -5.28 -25.85 23.94
C HIS A 179 -6.34 -26.94 23.78
N SER A 180 -6.37 -27.56 22.60
CA SER A 180 -7.00 -28.86 22.35
C SER A 180 -6.08 -29.98 22.84
#